data_AF-A0A972JQ56-F1
#
_entry.id   AF-A0A972JQ56-F1
#
_cell.length_a   1.000
_cell.length_b   1.000
_cell.length_c   1.000
_cell.angle_alpha   90.00
_cell.angle_beta   90.00
_cell.angle_gamma   90.00
#
_symmetry.space_group_name_H-M   'P 1'
#
loop_
_entity.id
_entity.type
_entity.pdbx_description
1 polymer ?
#
loop_
_entity_poly.entity_id
_entity_poly.type
_entity_poly.pdbx_seq_one_letter_code
_entity_poly.pdbx_strand_id
1 'polypeptide(L)'
;MSQDIEATVLTVINRLSNGDAPVELGTPLSSLGINSVKIMQIITQLELALDFELEEEHLSMAHFQTGQHIVRLLQDKYHDTTAA
;
A
#
# COMPACT_ATOMS: atom_id res chain seq x y z
N MET A 1 14.92 0.90 13.45
CA MET A 1 14.99 1.30 12.03
C MET A 1 13.63 1.87 11.69
N SER A 2 13.53 3.17 11.43
CA SER A 2 12.26 3.76 10.99
C SER A 2 12.02 3.27 9.56
N GLN A 3 11.18 2.25 9.39
CA GLN A 3 10.78 1.81 8.05
C GLN A 3 10.06 2.99 7.39
N ASP A 4 10.54 3.40 6.22
CA ASP A 4 9.88 4.42 5.42
C ASP A 4 8.72 3.75 4.67
N ILE A 5 7.55 3.77 5.32
CA ILE A 5 6.29 3.21 4.81
C ILE A 5 6.01 3.78 3.42
N GLU A 6 6.26 5.08 3.23
CA GLU A 6 6.00 5.77 1.97
C GLU A 6 6.89 5.21 0.84
N ALA A 7 8.19 5.13 1.09
CA ALA A 7 9.14 4.57 0.12
C ALA A 7 8.81 3.10 -0.21
N THR A 8 8.38 2.33 0.78
CA THR A 8 7.99 0.92 0.59
C THR A 8 6.74 0.79 -0.27
N VAL A 9 5.69 1.57 0.03
CA VAL A 9 4.45 1.61 -0.75
C VAL A 9 4.74 2.01 -2.20
N LEU A 10 5.53 3.06 -2.41
CA LEU A 10 5.92 3.49 -3.77
C LEU A 10 6.68 2.41 -4.52
N THR A 11 7.60 1.71 -3.85
CA THR A 11 8.38 0.62 -4.47
C THR A 11 7.46 -0.52 -4.94
N VAL A 12 6.51 -0.94 -4.10
CA VAL A 12 5.56 -2.01 -4.42
C VAL A 12 4.62 -1.60 -5.55
N ILE A 13 4.07 -0.38 -5.49
CA ILE A 13 3.16 0.14 -6.52
C ILE A 13 3.88 0.27 -7.86
N ASN A 14 5.08 0.87 -7.90
CA ASN A 14 5.85 1.01 -9.14
C ASN A 14 6.09 -0.35 -9.80
N ARG A 15 6.47 -1.37 -9.02
CA ARG A 15 6.72 -2.74 -9.52
C ARG A 15 5.50 -3.38 -10.20
N LEU A 16 4.30 -3.07 -9.71
CA LEU A 16 3.04 -3.66 -10.19
C LEU A 16 2.29 -2.76 -11.19
N SER A 17 2.74 -1.51 -11.36
CA SER A 17 2.22 -0.60 -12.37
C SER A 17 2.67 -1.02 -13.78
N ASN A 18 1.91 -0.62 -14.80
CA ASN A 18 2.24 -0.94 -16.20
C ASN A 18 3.11 0.13 -16.89
N GLY A 19 3.57 1.16 -16.16
CA GLY A 19 4.24 2.32 -16.75
C GLY A 19 5.70 2.44 -16.32
N ASP A 20 6.53 3.06 -17.18
CA ASP A 20 7.92 3.41 -16.88
C ASP A 20 8.05 4.77 -16.16
N ALA A 21 6.94 5.48 -15.96
CA ALA A 21 6.92 6.78 -15.30
C ALA A 21 6.91 6.61 -13.76
N PRO A 22 7.60 7.49 -13.02
CA PRO A 22 7.53 7.51 -11.56
C PRO A 22 6.08 7.66 -11.10
N VAL A 23 5.61 6.73 -10.27
CA VAL A 23 4.29 6.84 -9.64
C VAL A 23 4.31 7.85 -8.50
N GLU A 24 3.34 8.76 -8.50
CA GLU A 24 3.04 9.64 -7.36
C GLU A 24 1.95 9.03 -6.46
N LEU A 25 2.06 9.21 -5.15
CA LEU A 25 1.11 8.65 -4.17
C LEU A 25 -0.34 9.11 -4.35
N GLY A 26 -0.55 10.30 -4.89
CA GLY A 26 -1.88 10.84 -5.19
C GLY A 26 -2.52 10.23 -6.44
N THR A 27 -1.77 9.47 -7.24
CA THR A 27 -2.26 8.90 -8.49
C THR A 27 -3.27 7.78 -8.21
N PRO A 28 -4.45 7.79 -8.87
CA PRO A 28 -5.39 6.70 -8.79
C PRO A 28 -4.76 5.38 -9.25
N LEU A 29 -4.78 4.34 -8.40
CA LEU A 29 -4.20 3.03 -8.75
C LEU A 29 -4.82 2.45 -10.02
N SER A 30 -6.10 2.68 -10.25
CA SER A 30 -6.81 2.28 -11.47
C SER A 30 -6.17 2.86 -12.74
N SER A 31 -5.69 4.10 -12.69
CA SER A 31 -5.00 4.76 -13.82
C SER A 31 -3.61 4.16 -14.10
N LEU A 32 -3.01 3.49 -13.12
CA LEU A 32 -1.74 2.78 -13.22
C LEU A 32 -1.89 1.33 -13.73
N GLY A 33 -3.12 0.93 -14.09
CA GLY A 33 -3.42 -0.44 -14.48
C GLY A 33 -3.38 -1.43 -13.31
N ILE A 34 -3.60 -0.95 -12.08
CA ILE A 34 -3.75 -1.77 -10.88
C ILE A 34 -5.23 -2.11 -10.71
N ASN A 35 -5.53 -3.39 -10.85
CA ASN A 35 -6.86 -3.97 -10.67
C ASN A 35 -6.93 -4.73 -9.33
N SER A 36 -8.09 -5.32 -9.01
CA SER A 36 -8.31 -6.06 -7.76
C SER A 36 -7.29 -7.18 -7.52
N VAL A 37 -6.85 -7.88 -8.56
CA VAL A 37 -5.81 -8.93 -8.46
C VAL A 37 -4.47 -8.32 -8.04
N LYS A 38 -4.08 -7.21 -8.67
CA LYS A 38 -2.86 -6.49 -8.31
C LYS A 38 -2.94 -5.84 -6.94
N ILE A 39 -4.13 -5.42 -6.50
CA ILE A 39 -4.35 -4.92 -5.12
C ILE A 39 -4.00 -6.01 -4.11
N MET A 40 -4.47 -7.25 -4.31
CA MET A 40 -4.09 -8.37 -3.45
C MET A 40 -2.58 -8.60 -3.45
N GLN A 41 -1.91 -8.47 -4.60
CA GLN A 41 -0.45 -8.59 -4.69
C GLN A 41 0.28 -7.45 -3.97
N ILE A 42 -0.27 -6.23 -3.98
CA ILE A 42 0.25 -5.09 -3.21
C ILE A 42 0.16 -5.41 -1.72
N ILE A 43 -1.01 -5.85 -1.25
CA ILE A 43 -1.25 -6.21 0.16
C ILE A 43 -0.22 -7.25 0.62
N THR A 44 -0.14 -8.39 -0.07
CA THR A 44 0.80 -9.46 0.31
C THR A 44 2.26 -9.01 0.30
N GLN A 45 2.66 -8.15 -0.65
CA GLN A 45 4.03 -7.63 -0.68
C GLN A 45 4.31 -6.64 0.46
N LEU A 46 3.33 -5.84 0.86
CA LEU A 46 3.48 -4.92 1.99
C LEU A 46 3.57 -5.67 3.31
N GLU A 47 2.69 -6.64 3.54
CA GLU A 47 2.69 -7.51 4.72
C GLU A 47 4.06 -8.18 4.91
N LEU A 48 4.61 -8.75 3.84
CA LEU A 48 5.95 -9.35 3.87
C LEU A 48 7.08 -8.33 4.06
N ALA A 49 6.97 -7.13 3.47
CA ALA A 49 8.02 -6.13 3.53
C ALA A 49 8.10 -5.42 4.89
N LEU A 50 6.96 -5.25 5.55
CA LEU A 50 6.86 -4.49 6.80
C LEU A 50 6.55 -5.39 8.02
N ASP A 51 6.45 -6.70 7.83
CA ASP A 51 6.24 -7.72 8.88
C ASP A 51 4.96 -7.47 9.71
N PHE A 52 3.83 -7.38 9.00
CA PHE A 52 2.49 -7.23 9.59
C PHE A 52 1.44 -7.99 8.78
N GLU A 53 0.22 -8.07 9.29
CA GLU A 53 -0.92 -8.72 8.63
C GLU A 53 -2.14 -7.80 8.65
N LEU A 54 -2.84 -7.58 7.53
CA LEU A 54 -4.10 -6.84 7.49
C LEU A 54 -5.28 -7.74 7.86
N GLU A 55 -6.15 -7.24 8.74
CA GLU A 55 -7.41 -7.92 9.04
C GLU A 55 -8.46 -7.63 7.94
N GLU A 56 -9.49 -8.47 7.82
CA GLU A 56 -10.51 -8.37 6.76
C GLU A 56 -11.16 -6.98 6.67
N GLU A 57 -11.35 -6.30 7.80
CA GLU A 57 -11.91 -4.94 7.86
C GLU A 57 -11.04 -3.89 7.15
N HIS A 58 -9.73 -4.12 7.08
CA HIS A 58 -8.76 -3.26 6.40
C HIS A 58 -8.69 -3.51 4.88
N LEU A 59 -9.28 -4.60 4.39
CA LEU A 59 -9.23 -5.02 2.99
C LEU A 59 -10.30 -4.33 2.10
N SER A 60 -11.00 -3.33 2.64
CA SER A 60 -11.93 -2.52 1.86
C SER A 60 -11.24 -1.79 0.71
N MET A 61 -11.81 -1.91 -0.49
CA MET A 61 -11.30 -1.24 -1.71
C MET A 61 -11.18 0.28 -1.57
N ALA A 62 -11.87 0.89 -0.60
CA ALA A 62 -11.73 2.32 -0.30
C ALA A 62 -10.30 2.69 0.14
N HIS A 63 -9.56 1.80 0.80
CA HIS A 63 -8.17 2.04 1.22
C HIS A 63 -7.17 1.90 0.07
N PHE A 64 -7.59 1.38 -1.08
CA PHE A 64 -6.71 1.07 -2.22
C PHE A 64 -7.03 1.94 -3.45
N GLN A 65 -7.48 3.18 -3.22
CA GLN A 65 -7.75 4.13 -4.30
C GLN A 65 -6.48 4.77 -4.84
N THR A 66 -5.55 5.14 -3.96
CA THR A 66 -4.27 5.77 -4.30
C THR A 66 -3.19 5.25 -3.34
N GLY A 67 -1.90 5.44 -3.67
CA GLY A 67 -0.81 5.10 -2.76
C GLY A 67 -0.89 5.83 -1.41
N GLN A 68 -1.40 7.06 -1.41
CA GLN A 68 -1.60 7.84 -0.19
C GLN A 68 -2.60 7.20 0.77
N HIS A 69 -3.66 6.57 0.26
CA HIS A 69 -4.64 5.86 1.10
C HIS A 69 -4.00 4.63 1.76
N ILE A 70 -3.14 3.91 1.03
CA ILE A 70 -2.40 2.77 1.57
C ILE A 70 -1.43 3.23 2.65
N VAL A 71 -0.65 4.29 2.41
CA VAL A 71 0.27 4.85 3.42
C VAL A 71 -0.49 5.20 4.70
N ARG A 72 -1.67 5.83 4.57
CA ARG A 72 -2.50 6.21 5.72
C ARG A 72 -2.97 4.99 6.50
N LEU A 73 -3.49 3.97 5.80
CA LEU A 73 -3.89 2.70 6.41
C LEU A 73 -2.74 2.07 7.22
N LEU A 74 -1.53 2.06 6.66
CA LEU A 74 -0.37 1.49 7.32
C LEU A 74 0.07 2.34 8.51
N GLN A 75 0.11 3.66 8.38
CA GLN A 75 0.45 4.56 9.47
C GLN A 75 -0.50 4.39 10.66
N ASP A 76 -1.81 4.32 10.40
CA ASP A 76 -2.82 4.10 11.43
C ASP A 76 -2.56 2.76 12.16
N LYS A 77 -2.29 1.68 11.40
CA LYS A 77 -1.97 0.37 11.97
C LYS A 77 -0.68 0.33 12.79
N TYR A 78 0.39 0.95 12.32
CA TYR A 78 1.67 0.99 13.06
C TYR A 78 1.58 1.87 14.30
N HIS A 79 0.78 2.93 14.27
CA HIS A 79 0.50 3.73 15.47
C HIS A 79 -0.29 2.93 16.51
N ASP A 80 -1.31 2.17 16.10
CA ASP A 80 -2.07 1.32 17.03
C ASP A 80 -1.21 0.20 17.64
N THR A 81 -0.25 -0.33 16.88
CA THR A 81 0.68 -1.37 17.37
C THR A 81 1.65 -0.85 18.45
N THR A 82 1.87 0.47 18.56
CA THR A 82 2.76 1.06 19.58
C THR A 82 2.01 1.47 20.85
N ALA A 83 0.67 1.43 20.85
CA ALA A 83 -0.18 1.85 21.95
C ALA A 83 -0.71 0.70 22.83
N ALA A 84 -0.32 -0.55 22.54
CA ALA A 84 -0.68 -1.76 23.30
C ALA A 84 0.55 -2.42 23.93
#